data_AF-A0A662SXV7-F1
#
_entry.id   AF-A0A662SXV7-F1
#
_cell.length_a   1.000
_cell.length_b   1.000
_cell.length_c   1.000
_cell.angle_alpha   90.00
_cell.angle_beta   90.00
_cell.angle_gamma   90.00
#
_symmetry.space_group_name_H-M   'P 1'
#
loop_
_entity.id
_entity.type
_entity.pdbx_description
1 polymer ?
#
loop_
_entity_poly.entity_id
_entity_poly.type
_entity_poly.pdbx_seq_one_letter_code
_entity_poly.pdbx_strand_id
1 'polypeptide(L)'
;MTTVYRDGDILLTRDKLIFTVLGYTHPPSRVIAALKYIPEELKHLFPGEYEGVRWRLAGTTMLRQVDALTPRGYLRSLSVLREHFPAYVYCCPYLGKELIAVPTSRIERHITPQEGRLAVEEKPRRDPLEQKALELMQELEREAKLPEYTIGLRGSIALQMHTSSSDIDLAVEGAENYTRVIEAALSLEAKGRLEITRVDWISKRRLNRGVYREPGLSSTQ
;
A
#
# COMPACT_ATOMS: atom_id res chain seq x y z
N MET A 1 -10.55 -20.92 -10.05
CA MET A 1 -10.93 -19.87 -9.09
C MET A 1 -10.78 -18.53 -9.78
N THR A 2 -11.77 -17.65 -9.69
CA THR A 2 -11.69 -16.30 -10.28
C THR A 2 -10.86 -15.42 -9.35
N THR A 3 -9.73 -14.90 -9.81
CA THR A 3 -8.92 -13.95 -9.05
C THR A 3 -9.73 -12.69 -8.78
N VAL A 4 -9.78 -12.26 -7.51
CA VAL A 4 -10.47 -11.03 -7.07
C VAL A 4 -9.41 -9.97 -6.77
N TYR A 5 -9.55 -8.79 -7.36
CA TYR A 5 -8.70 -7.63 -7.09
C TYR A 5 -9.45 -6.66 -6.19
N ARG A 6 -8.82 -6.22 -5.10
CA ARG A 6 -9.42 -5.34 -4.10
C ARG A 6 -8.67 -4.01 -4.03
N ASP A 7 -9.38 -2.98 -3.60
CA ASP A 7 -8.80 -1.65 -3.41
C ASP A 7 -7.55 -1.70 -2.52
N GLY A 8 -6.45 -1.12 -3.00
CA GLY A 8 -5.18 -1.12 -2.29
C GLY A 8 -4.29 -2.35 -2.52
N ASP A 9 -4.76 -3.39 -3.21
CA ASP A 9 -3.91 -4.51 -3.64
C ASP A 9 -2.78 -3.99 -4.55
N ILE A 10 -1.68 -4.74 -4.61
CA ILE A 10 -0.50 -4.37 -5.37
C ILE A 10 -0.39 -5.26 -6.60
N LEU A 11 -0.18 -4.64 -7.77
CA LEU A 11 0.06 -5.34 -9.03
C LEU A 11 1.50 -5.08 -9.48
N LEU A 12 2.32 -6.13 -9.50
CA LEU A 12 3.61 -6.13 -10.18
C LEU A 12 3.40 -6.63 -11.60
N THR A 13 3.91 -5.89 -12.56
CA THR A 13 3.70 -6.18 -13.98
C THR A 13 4.97 -6.63 -14.67
N ARG A 14 4.83 -7.32 -15.81
CA ARG A 14 5.96 -7.78 -16.63
C ARG A 14 6.83 -6.64 -17.17
N ASP A 15 6.28 -5.42 -17.25
CA ASP A 15 7.03 -4.20 -17.61
C ASP A 15 7.73 -3.57 -16.38
N LYS A 16 7.77 -4.29 -15.25
CA LYS A 16 8.31 -3.88 -13.95
C LYS A 16 7.64 -2.63 -13.34
N LEU A 17 6.50 -2.20 -13.87
CA LEU A 17 5.70 -1.15 -13.28
C LEU A 17 4.91 -1.73 -12.09
N ILE A 18 4.81 -0.98 -11.00
CA ILE A 18 4.03 -1.36 -9.82
C ILE A 18 2.82 -0.45 -9.70
N PHE A 19 1.65 -1.05 -9.64
CA PHE A 19 0.38 -0.35 -9.50
C PHE A 19 -0.29 -0.68 -8.17
N THR A 20 -1.12 0.24 -7.69
CA THR A 20 -2.09 0.01 -6.62
C THR A 20 -3.49 -0.03 -7.21
N VAL A 21 -4.23 -1.10 -6.94
CA VAL A 21 -5.61 -1.29 -7.40
C VAL A 21 -6.51 -0.21 -6.83
N LEU A 22 -7.43 0.30 -7.66
CA LEU A 22 -8.42 1.31 -7.29
C LEU A 22 -9.84 0.74 -7.39
N GLY A 23 -10.55 0.75 -6.28
CA GLY A 23 -11.92 0.24 -6.17
C GLY A 23 -12.02 -1.28 -6.26
N TYR A 24 -13.26 -1.76 -6.41
CA TYR A 24 -13.61 -3.20 -6.39
C TYR A 24 -14.27 -3.67 -7.70
N THR A 25 -14.51 -2.75 -8.63
CA THR A 25 -15.20 -3.03 -9.89
C THR A 25 -14.23 -2.79 -11.03
N HIS A 26 -14.00 -3.82 -11.84
CA HIS A 26 -13.04 -3.78 -12.92
C HIS A 26 -13.64 -4.30 -14.23
N PRO A 27 -13.26 -3.74 -15.39
CA PRO A 27 -13.68 -4.24 -16.68
C PRO A 27 -13.10 -5.65 -16.94
N PRO A 28 -13.72 -6.45 -17.82
CA PRO A 28 -13.20 -7.77 -18.17
C PRO A 28 -11.71 -7.72 -18.58
N SER A 29 -10.94 -8.67 -18.06
CA SER A 29 -9.51 -8.85 -18.35
C SER A 29 -8.59 -7.68 -17.99
N ARG A 30 -9.04 -6.71 -17.21
CA ARG A 30 -8.29 -5.52 -16.82
C ARG A 30 -8.56 -5.16 -15.36
N VAL A 31 -7.63 -4.46 -14.72
CA VAL A 31 -7.75 -4.00 -13.33
C VAL A 31 -7.49 -2.51 -13.26
N ILE A 32 -8.47 -1.72 -12.81
CA ILE A 32 -8.31 -0.27 -12.66
C ILE A 32 -7.33 0.00 -11.53
N ALA A 33 -6.32 0.82 -11.78
CA ALA A 33 -5.22 1.02 -10.82
C ALA A 33 -4.56 2.40 -10.99
N ALA A 34 -3.71 2.78 -10.03
CA ALA A 34 -2.81 3.93 -10.14
C ALA A 34 -1.35 3.45 -10.16
N LEU A 35 -0.52 4.08 -11.00
CA LEU A 35 0.91 3.80 -11.03
C LEU A 35 1.57 4.33 -9.76
N LYS A 36 2.33 3.48 -9.07
CA LYS A 36 2.94 3.82 -7.78
C LYS A 36 4.46 3.79 -7.82
N TYR A 37 5.06 2.80 -8.47
CA TYR A 37 6.52 2.74 -8.66
C TYR A 37 6.87 2.42 -10.09
N ILE A 38 7.98 2.99 -10.54
CA ILE A 38 8.61 2.69 -11.82
C ILE A 38 10.04 2.21 -11.58
N PRO A 39 10.59 1.37 -12.45
CA PRO A 39 12.00 1.05 -12.41
C PRO A 39 12.80 2.29 -12.85
N GLU A 40 13.98 2.49 -12.25
CA GLU A 40 14.83 3.67 -12.50
C GLU A 40 15.19 3.82 -13.99
N GLU A 41 15.38 2.72 -14.72
CA GLU A 41 15.67 2.75 -16.15
C GLU A 41 14.58 3.50 -16.96
N LEU A 42 13.34 3.56 -16.47
CA LEU A 42 12.22 4.25 -17.13
C LEU A 42 12.04 5.70 -16.66
N LYS A 43 12.85 6.21 -15.73
CA LYS A 43 12.72 7.57 -15.17
C LYS A 43 12.61 8.66 -16.24
N HIS A 44 13.34 8.51 -17.34
CA HIS A 44 13.36 9.46 -18.46
C HIS A 44 12.00 9.62 -19.17
N LEU A 45 11.11 8.62 -19.09
CA LEU A 45 9.76 8.67 -19.65
C LEU A 45 8.74 9.32 -18.69
N PHE A 46 9.02 9.33 -17.38
CA PHE A 46 8.09 9.79 -16.35
C PHE A 46 8.60 11.09 -15.73
N PRO A 47 8.33 12.26 -16.35
CA PRO A 47 8.77 13.54 -15.80
C PRO A 47 8.04 13.87 -14.50
N GLY A 48 8.76 14.49 -13.57
CA GLY A 48 8.23 14.96 -12.29
C GLY A 48 9.24 14.85 -11.17
N GLU A 49 8.80 15.25 -9.99
CA GLU A 49 9.60 15.12 -8.76
C GLU A 49 9.52 13.70 -8.22
N TYR A 50 10.66 13.16 -7.78
CA TYR A 50 10.78 11.84 -7.19
C TYR A 50 11.13 11.96 -5.72
N GLU A 51 10.64 11.02 -4.93
CA GLU A 51 11.10 10.90 -3.56
C GLU A 51 12.60 10.60 -3.51
N GLY A 52 13.27 11.09 -2.46
CA GLY A 52 14.70 10.85 -2.26
C GLY A 52 15.06 9.40 -1.93
N VAL A 53 14.06 8.54 -1.73
CA VAL A 53 14.25 7.12 -1.40
C VAL A 53 14.35 6.28 -2.67
N ARG A 54 15.27 5.32 -2.66
CA ARG A 54 15.51 4.36 -3.75
C ARG A 54 15.22 2.96 -3.23
N TRP A 55 14.07 2.41 -3.59
CA TRP A 55 13.67 1.06 -3.15
C TRP A 55 14.35 0.01 -4.03
N ARG A 56 14.56 -1.20 -3.48
CA ARG A 56 15.17 -2.31 -4.22
C ARG A 56 14.20 -3.48 -4.26
N LEU A 57 13.84 -3.90 -5.47
CA LEU A 57 12.97 -5.05 -5.71
C LEU A 57 13.67 -6.00 -6.66
N ALA A 58 14.02 -7.20 -6.18
CA ALA A 58 14.69 -8.24 -6.97
C ALA A 58 15.88 -7.71 -7.81
N GLY A 59 16.73 -6.88 -7.19
CA GLY A 59 17.91 -6.26 -7.85
C GLY A 59 17.63 -5.01 -8.70
N THR A 60 16.37 -4.68 -8.96
CA THR A 60 15.96 -3.48 -9.70
C THR A 60 15.79 -2.30 -8.73
N THR A 61 16.31 -1.13 -9.09
CA THR A 61 16.01 0.11 -8.36
C THR A 61 14.64 0.62 -8.76
N MET A 62 13.77 0.81 -7.78
CA MET A 62 12.43 1.35 -7.97
C MET A 62 12.38 2.79 -7.46
N LEU A 63 11.67 3.64 -8.18
CA LEU A 63 11.45 5.05 -7.86
C LEU A 63 9.95 5.33 -7.74
N ARG A 64 9.60 6.30 -6.89
CA ARG A 64 8.23 6.81 -6.72
C ARG A 64 8.20 8.32 -6.93
N GLN A 65 7.26 8.79 -7.75
CA GLN A 65 7.01 10.22 -7.88
C GLN A 65 6.30 10.73 -6.62
N VAL A 66 6.66 11.92 -6.14
CA VAL A 66 6.15 12.50 -4.88
C VAL A 66 4.63 12.58 -4.86
N ASP A 67 4.03 12.85 -6.02
CA ASP A 67 2.60 13.05 -6.19
C ASP A 67 1.92 11.91 -6.98
N ALA A 68 2.55 10.74 -7.10
CA ALA A 68 2.10 9.59 -7.90
C ALA A 68 0.62 9.23 -7.70
N LEU A 69 0.12 9.35 -6.47
CA LEU A 69 -1.26 9.01 -6.09
C LEU A 69 -2.18 10.24 -5.94
N THR A 70 -1.76 11.42 -6.40
CA THR A 70 -2.61 12.61 -6.48
C THR A 70 -3.34 12.68 -7.82
N PRO A 71 -4.42 13.46 -7.97
CA PRO A 71 -5.07 13.65 -9.27
C PRO A 71 -4.11 14.17 -10.36
N ARG A 72 -3.17 15.07 -10.01
CA ARG A 72 -2.17 15.60 -10.96
C ARG A 72 -1.18 14.52 -11.38
N GLY A 73 -0.64 13.77 -10.42
CA GLY A 73 0.27 12.66 -10.72
C GLY A 73 -0.41 11.57 -11.56
N TYR A 74 -1.65 11.20 -11.21
CA TYR A 74 -2.45 10.24 -11.96
C TYR A 74 -2.58 10.64 -13.44
N LEU A 75 -2.96 11.89 -13.72
CA LEU A 75 -3.10 12.39 -15.10
C LEU A 75 -1.77 12.40 -15.85
N ARG A 76 -0.66 12.72 -15.18
CA ARG A 76 0.67 12.64 -15.80
C ARG A 76 1.06 11.20 -16.12
N SER A 77 0.89 10.27 -15.17
CA SER A 77 1.13 8.85 -15.41
C SER A 77 0.24 8.32 -16.54
N LEU A 78 -1.04 8.69 -16.58
CA LEU A 78 -1.95 8.34 -17.67
C LEU A 78 -1.43 8.85 -19.02
N SER A 79 -0.93 10.08 -19.08
CA SER A 79 -0.36 10.63 -20.31
C SER A 79 0.87 9.84 -20.80
N VAL A 80 1.80 9.51 -19.91
CA VAL A 80 3.00 8.72 -20.26
C VAL A 80 2.62 7.31 -20.69
N LEU A 81 1.69 6.67 -19.97
CA LEU A 81 1.21 5.34 -20.31
C LEU A 81 0.49 5.32 -21.66
N ARG A 82 -0.30 6.34 -21.98
CA ARG A 82 -0.95 6.47 -23.30
C ARG A 82 0.05 6.49 -24.45
N GLU A 83 1.19 7.15 -24.27
CA GLU A 83 2.21 7.31 -25.30
C GLU A 83 3.13 6.08 -25.41
N HIS A 84 3.64 5.58 -24.29
CA HIS A 84 4.70 4.56 -24.28
C HIS A 84 4.22 3.15 -23.89
N PHE A 85 3.07 3.05 -23.21
CA PHE A 85 2.52 1.79 -22.69
C PHE A 85 1.00 1.67 -22.93
N PRO A 86 0.51 1.83 -24.18
CA PRO A 86 -0.92 2.02 -24.46
C PRO A 86 -1.81 0.86 -24.00
N ALA A 87 -1.24 -0.34 -23.82
CA ALA A 87 -1.94 -1.48 -23.24
C ALA A 87 -2.54 -1.20 -21.85
N TYR A 88 -1.94 -0.30 -21.08
CA TYR A 88 -2.37 0.09 -19.72
C TYR A 88 -3.46 1.16 -19.71
N VAL A 89 -3.89 1.67 -20.86
CA VAL A 89 -4.95 2.67 -20.96
C VAL A 89 -6.25 2.00 -21.39
N TYR A 90 -7.33 2.35 -20.71
CA TYR A 90 -8.68 1.85 -20.96
C TYR A 90 -9.65 3.02 -21.10
N CYS A 91 -10.28 3.15 -22.26
CA CYS A 91 -11.37 4.09 -22.47
C CYS A 91 -12.65 3.49 -21.85
N CYS A 92 -13.07 4.02 -20.70
CA CYS A 92 -14.24 3.52 -19.98
C CYS A 92 -15.53 4.06 -20.63
N PRO A 93 -16.37 3.21 -21.23
CA PRO A 93 -17.59 3.66 -21.92
C PRO A 93 -18.62 4.24 -20.95
N TYR A 94 -18.63 3.80 -19.69
CA TYR A 94 -19.55 4.27 -18.67
C TYR A 94 -19.19 5.65 -18.11
N LEU A 95 -17.90 5.98 -18.09
CA LEU A 95 -17.40 7.26 -17.56
C LEU A 95 -17.03 8.27 -18.65
N GLY A 96 -16.99 7.84 -19.92
CA GLY A 96 -16.59 8.67 -21.05
C GLY A 96 -15.16 9.21 -20.94
N LYS A 97 -14.25 8.48 -20.27
CA LYS A 97 -12.86 8.92 -20.04
C LYS A 97 -11.86 7.76 -20.03
N GLU A 98 -10.61 8.11 -20.31
CA GLU A 98 -9.48 7.20 -20.18
C GLU A 98 -9.11 6.97 -18.71
N LEU A 99 -8.83 5.73 -18.39
CA LEU A 99 -8.35 5.28 -17.08
C LEU A 99 -7.08 4.45 -17.27
N ILE A 100 -6.23 4.47 -16.24
CA ILE A 100 -5.16 3.48 -16.09
C ILE A 100 -5.81 2.15 -15.66
N ALA A 101 -5.68 1.13 -16.51
CA ALA A 101 -6.17 -0.21 -16.24
C ALA A 101 -5.17 -1.27 -16.72
N VAL A 102 -4.60 -2.01 -15.78
CA VAL A 102 -3.59 -3.05 -16.01
C VAL A 102 -4.24 -4.27 -16.66
N PRO A 103 -3.82 -4.71 -17.87
CA PRO A 103 -4.29 -5.96 -18.44
C PRO A 103 -3.88 -7.14 -17.55
N THR A 104 -4.82 -8.04 -17.28
CA THR A 104 -4.56 -9.26 -16.50
C THR A 104 -3.44 -10.12 -17.09
N SER A 105 -3.27 -10.12 -18.42
CA SER A 105 -2.16 -10.81 -19.11
C SER A 105 -0.78 -10.19 -18.86
N ARG A 106 -0.69 -8.97 -18.33
CA ARG A 106 0.56 -8.29 -17.95
C ARG A 106 0.84 -8.31 -16.46
N ILE A 107 -0.10 -8.77 -15.63
CA ILE A 107 0.13 -8.96 -14.20
C ILE A 107 1.08 -10.16 -14.04
N GLU A 108 2.25 -9.90 -13.46
CA GLU A 108 3.22 -10.92 -13.11
C GLU A 108 2.94 -11.45 -11.71
N ARG A 109 2.69 -10.54 -10.76
CA ARG A 109 2.26 -10.89 -9.40
C ARG A 109 1.16 -9.95 -8.93
N HIS A 110 0.16 -10.54 -8.31
CA HIS A 110 -0.85 -9.86 -7.49
C HIS A 110 -0.46 -10.12 -6.04
N ILE A 111 -0.31 -9.04 -5.26
CA ILE A 111 0.05 -9.11 -3.85
C ILE A 111 -1.10 -8.49 -3.06
N THR A 112 -1.81 -9.35 -2.33
CA THR A 112 -2.85 -8.99 -1.37
C THR A 112 -2.24 -8.62 -0.02
N PRO A 113 -3.00 -7.94 0.87
CA PRO A 113 -2.51 -7.63 2.20
C PRO A 113 -2.12 -8.87 3.03
N GLN A 114 -2.86 -9.95 2.88
CA GLN A 114 -2.58 -11.22 3.56
C GLN A 114 -1.29 -11.88 3.04
N GLU A 115 -1.05 -11.85 1.72
CA GLU A 115 0.23 -12.31 1.16
C GLU A 115 1.41 -11.45 1.63
N GLY A 116 1.20 -10.14 1.78
CA GLY A 116 2.20 -9.23 2.35
C GLY A 116 2.55 -9.57 3.80
N ARG A 117 1.55 -9.89 4.62
CA ARG A 117 1.76 -10.38 6.01
C ARG A 117 2.49 -11.72 6.03
N LEU A 118 1.99 -12.69 5.26
CA LEU A 118 2.56 -14.03 5.20
C LEU A 118 4.04 -13.99 4.78
N ALA A 119 4.39 -13.17 3.79
CA ALA A 119 5.78 -13.02 3.35
C ALA A 119 6.73 -12.54 4.46
N VAL A 120 6.24 -11.69 5.38
CA VAL A 120 7.03 -11.25 6.55
C VAL A 120 7.08 -12.34 7.63
N GLU A 121 5.98 -13.06 7.85
CA GLU A 121 5.91 -14.15 8.82
C GLU A 121 6.81 -15.34 8.43
N GLU A 122 6.86 -15.70 7.16
CA GLU A 122 7.67 -16.81 6.66
C GLU A 122 9.17 -16.47 6.52
N LYS A 123 9.53 -15.20 6.68
CA LYS A 123 10.92 -14.75 6.53
C LYS A 123 11.80 -15.33 7.64
N PRO A 124 12.94 -15.99 7.31
CA PRO A 124 13.83 -16.57 8.32
C PRO A 124 14.42 -15.54 9.29
N ARG A 125 14.63 -14.30 8.81
CA ARG A 125 15.11 -13.18 9.62
C ARG A 125 14.35 -11.92 9.24
N ARG A 126 13.64 -11.37 10.21
CA ARG A 126 12.91 -10.10 10.11
C ARG A 126 13.80 -8.96 10.56
N ASP A 127 13.70 -7.82 9.90
CA ASP A 127 14.29 -6.59 10.40
C ASP A 127 13.40 -5.93 11.48
N PRO A 128 13.89 -4.89 12.18
CA PRO A 128 13.11 -4.25 13.25
C PRO A 128 11.77 -3.67 12.79
N LEU A 129 11.67 -3.14 11.57
CA LEU A 129 10.41 -2.57 11.07
C LEU A 129 9.39 -3.66 10.77
N GLU A 130 9.85 -4.77 10.18
CA GLU A 130 9.03 -5.97 9.94
C GLU A 130 8.50 -6.57 11.25
N GLN A 131 9.37 -6.73 12.24
CA GLN A 131 9.00 -7.24 13.55
C GLN A 131 7.97 -6.32 14.23
N LYS A 132 8.21 -5.01 14.20
CA LYS A 132 7.29 -3.99 14.73
C LYS A 132 5.93 -4.00 14.02
N ALA A 133 5.90 -4.24 12.70
CA ALA A 133 4.67 -4.35 11.94
C ALA A 133 3.84 -5.59 12.34
N LEU A 134 4.49 -6.75 12.52
CA LEU A 134 3.82 -7.95 13.01
C LEU A 134 3.26 -7.75 14.42
N GLU A 135 4.06 -7.18 15.33
CA GLU A 135 3.64 -6.91 16.70
C GLU A 135 2.42 -5.97 16.76
N LEU A 136 2.45 -4.88 15.99
CA LEU A 136 1.32 -3.97 15.88
C LEU A 136 0.06 -4.67 15.37
N MET A 137 0.14 -5.45 14.28
CA MET A 137 -1.02 -6.18 13.75
C MET A 137 -1.60 -7.15 14.77
N GLN A 138 -0.75 -7.96 15.41
CA GLN A 138 -1.19 -8.94 16.40
C GLN A 138 -1.77 -8.28 17.66
N GLU A 139 -1.22 -7.15 18.10
CA GLU A 139 -1.75 -6.39 19.24
C GLU A 139 -3.12 -5.78 18.91
N LEU A 140 -3.28 -5.21 17.71
CA LEU A 140 -4.57 -4.73 17.23
C LEU A 140 -5.60 -5.85 17.08
N GLU A 141 -5.23 -7.01 16.52
CA GLU A 141 -6.13 -8.16 16.39
C GLU A 141 -6.59 -8.68 17.75
N ARG A 142 -5.68 -8.83 18.72
CA ARG A 142 -6.03 -9.23 20.10
C ARG A 142 -6.94 -8.22 20.78
N GLU A 143 -6.58 -6.94 20.73
CA GLU A 143 -7.35 -5.88 21.38
C GLU A 143 -8.75 -5.73 20.77
N ALA A 144 -8.84 -5.82 19.44
CA ALA A 144 -10.10 -5.77 18.70
C ALA A 144 -10.90 -7.08 18.78
N LYS A 145 -10.33 -8.16 19.32
CA LYS A 145 -10.88 -9.53 19.34
C LYS A 145 -11.21 -10.07 17.95
N LEU A 146 -10.31 -9.84 16.99
CA LEU A 146 -10.46 -10.26 15.60
C LEU A 146 -9.79 -11.62 15.36
N PRO A 147 -10.30 -12.42 14.41
CA PRO A 147 -9.57 -13.58 13.90
C PRO A 147 -8.21 -13.19 13.33
N GLU A 148 -7.26 -14.13 13.37
CA GLU A 148 -5.97 -13.98 12.71
C GLU A 148 -6.15 -13.73 11.20
N TYR A 149 -5.22 -12.98 10.59
CA TYR A 149 -5.26 -12.57 9.17
C TYR A 149 -6.42 -11.64 8.78
N THR A 150 -7.15 -11.07 9.74
CA THR A 150 -8.10 -9.98 9.44
C THR A 150 -7.36 -8.70 9.06
N ILE A 151 -6.16 -8.50 9.63
CA ILE A 151 -5.26 -7.40 9.30
C ILE A 151 -4.09 -7.91 8.46
N GLY A 152 -3.81 -7.22 7.36
CA GLY A 152 -2.70 -7.51 6.45
C GLY A 152 -1.81 -6.29 6.19
N LEU A 153 -0.67 -6.52 5.55
CA LEU A 153 0.33 -5.49 5.25
C LEU A 153 0.15 -4.91 3.85
N ARG A 154 0.36 -3.61 3.71
CA ARG A 154 0.45 -2.91 2.42
C ARG A 154 1.78 -2.17 2.30
N GLY A 155 1.87 -1.33 1.27
CA GLY A 155 2.99 -0.42 1.11
C GLY A 155 4.28 -1.12 0.76
N SER A 156 5.40 -0.52 1.15
CA SER A 156 6.74 -1.01 0.85
C SER A 156 7.09 -2.30 1.62
N ILE A 157 6.49 -2.54 2.79
CA ILE A 157 6.73 -3.74 3.59
C ILE A 157 6.13 -4.98 2.89
N ALA A 158 4.89 -4.88 2.39
CA ALA A 158 4.26 -5.95 1.62
C ALA A 158 5.04 -6.29 0.33
N LEU A 159 5.75 -5.30 -0.23
CA LEU A 159 6.63 -5.46 -1.38
C LEU A 159 8.06 -5.94 -1.01
N GLN A 160 8.37 -6.09 0.27
CA GLN A 160 9.70 -6.47 0.76
C GLN A 160 10.81 -5.54 0.27
N MET A 161 10.50 -4.25 0.11
CA MET A 161 11.42 -3.25 -0.41
C MET A 161 11.63 -2.07 0.52
N HIS A 162 10.98 -2.06 1.70
CA HIS A 162 11.01 -0.98 2.67
C HIS A 162 12.42 -0.65 3.16
N THR A 163 12.53 0.55 3.71
CA THR A 163 13.72 1.05 4.43
C THR A 163 13.37 1.19 5.91
N SER A 164 14.37 1.42 6.76
CA SER A 164 14.17 1.72 8.19
C SER A 164 13.30 2.96 8.45
N SER A 165 13.16 3.84 7.46
CA SER A 165 12.33 5.05 7.51
C SER A 165 10.94 4.88 6.88
N SER A 166 10.57 3.68 6.45
CA SER A 166 9.25 3.43 5.86
C SER A 166 8.15 3.39 6.92
N ASP A 167 6.96 3.84 6.55
CA ASP A 167 5.76 3.70 7.38
C ASP A 167 5.25 2.24 7.39
N ILE A 168 4.44 1.91 8.40
CA ILE A 168 3.70 0.65 8.47
C ILE A 168 2.28 0.90 7.93
N ASP A 169 2.03 0.45 6.70
CA ASP A 169 0.72 0.53 6.06
C ASP A 169 -0.08 -0.76 6.32
N LEU A 170 -1.23 -0.65 6.98
CA LEU A 170 -2.12 -1.79 7.25
C LEU A 170 -3.36 -1.76 6.34
N ALA A 171 -3.94 -2.93 6.11
CA ALA A 171 -5.29 -3.11 5.58
C ALA A 171 -6.10 -3.96 6.54
N VAL A 172 -7.36 -3.57 6.76
CA VAL A 172 -8.31 -4.32 7.58
C VAL A 172 -9.45 -4.77 6.68
N GLU A 173 -9.70 -6.08 6.64
CA GLU A 173 -10.79 -6.64 5.85
C GLU A 173 -12.13 -6.47 6.57
N GLY A 174 -13.08 -5.77 5.95
CA GLY A 174 -14.43 -5.54 6.47
C GLY A 174 -14.59 -4.22 7.24
N ALA A 175 -15.69 -3.51 6.95
CA ALA A 175 -15.97 -2.21 7.56
C ALA A 175 -16.22 -2.28 9.07
N GLU A 176 -16.91 -3.32 9.54
CA GLU A 176 -17.13 -3.56 10.98
C GLU A 176 -15.81 -3.84 11.72
N ASN A 177 -14.94 -4.65 11.09
CA ASN A 177 -13.61 -4.93 11.63
C ASN A 177 -12.74 -3.67 11.67
N TYR A 178 -12.82 -2.82 10.64
CA TYR A 178 -12.12 -1.53 10.64
C TYR A 178 -12.53 -0.66 11.83
N THR A 179 -13.83 -0.54 12.13
CA THR A 179 -14.30 0.21 13.30
C THR A 179 -13.72 -0.36 14.60
N ARG A 180 -13.74 -1.68 14.76
CA ARG A 180 -13.14 -2.36 15.92
C ARG A 180 -11.64 -2.14 16.04
N VAL A 181 -10.91 -2.07 14.91
CA VAL A 181 -9.48 -1.73 14.89
C VAL A 181 -9.24 -0.28 15.32
N ILE A 182 -10.10 0.66 14.94
CA ILE A 182 -10.00 2.06 15.42
C ILE A 182 -10.23 2.12 16.93
N GLU A 183 -11.23 1.41 17.45
CA GLU A 183 -11.50 1.31 18.90
C GLU A 183 -10.32 0.67 19.64
N ALA A 184 -9.74 -0.40 19.09
CA ALA A 184 -8.54 -1.04 19.61
C ALA A 184 -7.34 -0.08 19.61
N ALA A 185 -7.13 0.69 18.54
CA ALA A 185 -6.06 1.68 18.48
C ALA A 185 -6.20 2.76 19.57
N LEU A 186 -7.43 3.22 19.84
CA LEU A 186 -7.73 4.16 20.93
C LEU A 186 -7.48 3.53 22.31
N SER A 187 -7.84 2.26 22.50
CA SER A 187 -7.53 1.51 23.73
C SER A 187 -6.03 1.38 23.95
N LEU A 188 -5.27 1.04 22.89
CA LEU A 188 -3.81 0.96 22.93
C LEU A 188 -3.16 2.34 23.18
N GLU A 189 -3.74 3.42 22.68
CA GLU A 189 -3.32 4.78 23.02
C GLU A 189 -3.50 5.08 24.51
N ALA A 190 -4.64 4.73 25.09
CA ALA A 190 -4.87 4.88 26.53
C ALA A 190 -3.88 4.05 27.38
N LYS A 191 -3.35 2.96 26.83
CA LYS A 191 -2.30 2.11 27.43
C LYS A 191 -0.87 2.61 27.12
N GLY A 192 -0.71 3.74 26.44
CA GLY A 192 0.59 4.31 26.06
C GLY A 192 1.34 3.54 24.97
N ARG A 193 0.68 2.63 24.27
CA ARG A 193 1.25 1.76 23.22
C ARG A 193 1.19 2.41 21.84
N LEU A 194 0.19 3.25 21.61
CA LEU A 194 0.01 4.03 20.38
C LEU A 194 -0.10 5.52 20.71
N GLU A 195 0.23 6.36 19.74
CA GLU A 195 -0.05 7.79 19.78
C GLU A 195 -0.75 8.19 18.48
N ILE A 196 -2.05 8.48 18.54
CA ILE A 196 -2.85 8.78 17.36
C ILE A 196 -2.68 10.25 16.98
N THR A 197 -2.34 10.48 15.73
CA THR A 197 -2.12 11.82 15.16
C THR A 197 -3.44 12.57 15.03
N ARG A 198 -3.50 13.81 15.54
CA ARG A 198 -4.71 14.67 15.51
C ARG A 198 -4.40 16.12 15.11
N VAL A 199 -3.58 16.31 14.07
CA VAL A 199 -3.03 17.63 13.67
C VAL A 199 -3.95 18.43 12.75
N ASP A 200 -4.86 17.78 12.03
CA ASP A 200 -5.74 18.39 11.03
C ASP A 200 -7.16 17.78 11.12
N TRP A 201 -8.12 18.34 10.38
CA TRP A 201 -9.52 17.90 10.47
C TRP A 201 -9.72 16.45 9.97
N ILE A 202 -8.91 15.99 9.01
CA ILE A 202 -8.98 14.61 8.48
C ILE A 202 -8.43 13.66 9.52
N SER A 203 -7.25 13.94 10.09
CA SER A 203 -6.64 13.06 11.10
C SER A 203 -7.49 12.99 12.38
N LYS A 204 -8.11 14.09 12.81
CA LYS A 204 -9.08 14.12 13.92
C LYS A 204 -10.33 13.28 13.66
N ARG A 205 -10.76 13.17 12.40
CA ARG A 205 -11.95 12.40 12.02
C ARG A 205 -11.65 10.92 11.76
N ARG A 206 -10.51 10.60 11.13
CA ARG A 206 -10.19 9.23 10.71
C ARG A 206 -9.54 8.39 11.80
N LEU A 207 -8.74 9.02 12.67
CA LEU A 207 -8.04 8.37 13.79
C LEU A 207 -7.19 7.14 13.38
N ASN A 208 -6.78 7.07 12.11
CA ASN A 208 -6.17 5.89 11.50
C ASN A 208 -4.68 6.08 11.17
N ARG A 209 -4.05 7.08 11.80
CA ARG A 209 -2.62 7.38 11.68
C ARG A 209 -2.06 7.64 13.06
N GLY A 210 -0.88 7.08 13.35
CA GLY A 210 -0.22 7.27 14.63
C GLY A 210 1.17 6.66 14.67
N VAL A 211 1.79 6.73 15.84
CA VAL A 211 3.11 6.14 16.13
C VAL A 211 2.93 4.99 17.11
N TYR A 212 3.41 3.81 16.73
CA TYR A 212 3.46 2.65 17.61
C TYR A 212 4.75 2.64 18.44
N ARG A 213 4.62 2.49 19.75
CA ARG A 213 5.72 2.54 20.72
C ARG A 213 6.02 1.13 21.24
N GLU A 214 7.29 0.79 21.29
CA GLU A 214 7.74 -0.45 21.94
C GLU A 214 7.58 -0.32 23.47
N PRO A 215 7.30 -1.42 24.19
CA PRO A 215 7.18 -1.37 25.63
C PRO A 215 8.55 -1.07 26.24
N GLY A 216 8.64 -0.07 27.11
CA GLY A 216 9.82 0.14 27.97
C GLY A 216 10.78 1.28 27.61
N LEU A 217 10.49 2.12 26.62
CA LEU A 217 11.16 3.42 26.49
C LEU A 217 10.28 4.50 27.14
N SER A 218 10.42 4.65 28.45
CA SER A 218 10.02 5.90 29.10
C SER A 218 10.73 7.03 28.36
N SER A 219 9.97 7.99 27.85
CA SER A 219 10.50 9.27 27.40
C SER A 219 11.05 10.02 28.60
N THR A 220 12.29 9.67 28.98
CA THR A 220 13.18 10.48 29.78
C THR A 220 14.28 10.95 28.86
N GLN A 221 14.06 12.11 28.24
CA GLN A 221 14.97 13.24 28.20
C GLN A 221 14.19 14.48 27.73
#